data_AF-A0A8S3RJ42-F1
#
_entry.id   AF-A0A8S3RJ42-F1
#
_cell.length_a   1.000
_cell.length_b   1.000
_cell.length_c   1.000
_cell.angle_alpha   90.00
_cell.angle_beta   90.00
_cell.angle_gamma   90.00
#
_symmetry.space_group_name_H-M   'P 1'
#
loop_
_entity.id
_entity.type
_entity.pdbx_description
1 polymer ?
#
loop_
_entity_poly.entity_id
_entity_poly.type
_entity_poly.pdbx_seq_one_letter_code
_entity_poly.pdbx_strand_id
1 'polypeptide(L)'
;MSFFKKLRALSLKIVKTEHHVSNLKTYLSQGIVPMGLILKASPLTTGAKSIRFMDRWNNILHSSSVKLMDLLHAEASHKHLNLQRSYNNIYNKSCQELSGPELLNINERLHDILRIESRKLHKKQINKFTRDGVLLDTVAREQTTLTLNRSIITGIKSWNRRFKRKNKVA
;
A
#
# COMPACT_ATOMS: atom_id res chain seq x y z
N MET A 1 -0.74 11.41 24.71
CA MET A 1 0.10 10.70 23.71
C MET A 1 0.42 11.65 22.55
N SER A 2 1.69 12.03 22.36
CA SER A 2 2.15 13.06 21.38
C SER A 2 1.63 12.85 19.95
N PHE A 3 1.27 13.93 19.25
CA PHE A 3 0.85 13.94 17.84
C PHE A 3 1.81 13.18 16.93
N PHE A 4 3.12 13.37 17.13
CA PHE A 4 4.15 12.66 16.36
C PHE A 4 3.99 11.14 16.45
N LYS A 5 3.74 10.59 17.65
CA LYS A 5 3.58 9.14 17.84
C LYS A 5 2.37 8.61 17.07
N LYS A 6 1.24 9.33 17.12
CA LYS A 6 0.00 8.95 16.42
C LYS A 6 0.16 9.02 14.90
N LEU A 7 0.68 10.14 14.40
CA LEU A 7 0.93 10.36 12.97
C LEU A 7 1.92 9.33 12.44
N ARG A 8 3.03 9.08 13.14
CA ARG A 8 4.02 8.06 12.76
C ARG A 8 3.40 6.68 12.63
N ALA A 9 2.63 6.26 13.64
CA ALA A 9 2.00 4.94 13.64
C ALA A 9 1.03 4.79 12.45
N LEU A 10 0.20 5.81 12.19
CA LEU A 10 -0.74 5.80 11.07
C LEU A 10 -0.02 5.85 9.72
N SER A 11 0.97 6.73 9.53
CA SER A 11 1.70 6.82 8.27
C SER A 11 2.44 5.54 7.92
N LEU A 12 3.05 4.86 8.91
CA LEU A 12 3.68 3.55 8.67
C LEU A 12 2.66 2.48 8.25
N LYS A 13 1.46 2.48 8.85
CA LYS A 13 0.36 1.59 8.43
C LYS A 13 -0.13 1.92 7.02
N ILE A 14 -0.25 3.19 6.67
CA ILE A 14 -0.64 3.66 5.34
C ILE A 14 0.34 3.16 4.30
N VAL A 15 1.64 3.43 4.46
CA VAL A 15 2.68 3.04 3.49
C VAL A 15 2.74 1.52 3.30
N LYS A 16 2.63 0.74 4.39
CA LYS A 16 2.57 -0.73 4.30
C LYS A 16 1.34 -1.22 3.55
N THR A 17 0.18 -0.60 3.79
CA THR A 17 -1.09 -0.99 3.16
C THR A 17 -1.11 -0.57 1.69
N GLU A 18 -0.61 0.63 1.36
CA GLU A 18 -0.44 1.10 -0.02
C GLU A 18 0.43 0.15 -0.83
N HIS A 19 1.56 -0.26 -0.26
CA HIS A 19 2.44 -1.22 -0.88
C HIS A 19 1.76 -2.59 -1.06
N HIS A 20 0.92 -3.01 -0.11
CA HIS A 20 0.15 -4.24 -0.25
C HIS A 20 -0.88 -4.16 -1.39
N VAL A 21 -1.61 -3.05 -1.48
CA VAL A 21 -2.55 -2.76 -2.57
C VAL A 21 -1.83 -2.77 -3.92
N SER A 22 -0.70 -2.06 -4.02
CA SER A 22 0.14 -2.05 -5.23
C SER A 22 0.57 -3.45 -5.65
N ASN A 23 0.99 -4.30 -4.70
CA ASN A 23 1.34 -5.70 -5.01
C ASN A 23 0.18 -6.45 -5.65
N LEU A 24 -0.98 -6.42 -5.00
CA LEU A 24 -2.17 -7.14 -5.46
C LEU A 24 -2.63 -6.63 -6.83
N LYS A 25 -2.60 -5.32 -7.03
CA LYS A 25 -2.90 -4.71 -8.34
C LYS A 25 -1.96 -5.21 -9.44
N THR A 26 -0.66 -5.29 -9.18
CA THR A 26 0.31 -5.81 -10.16
C THR A 26 0.02 -7.26 -10.50
N TYR A 27 -0.20 -8.12 -9.51
CA TYR A 27 -0.56 -9.53 -9.73
C TYR A 27 -1.83 -9.67 -10.59
N LEU A 28 -2.88 -8.91 -10.26
CA LEU A 28 -4.13 -8.89 -11.02
C LEU A 28 -3.91 -8.43 -12.47
N SER A 29 -3.13 -7.37 -12.68
CA SER A 29 -2.86 -6.83 -14.03
C SER A 29 -2.07 -7.79 -14.92
N GLN A 30 -1.26 -8.66 -14.34
CA GLN A 30 -0.47 -9.66 -15.06
C GLN A 30 -1.13 -11.05 -15.10
N GLY A 31 -2.30 -11.22 -14.46
CA GLY A 31 -2.96 -12.52 -14.36
C GLY A 31 -2.16 -13.56 -13.56
N ILE A 32 -1.27 -13.12 -12.67
CA ILE A 32 -0.39 -13.98 -11.88
C ILE A 32 -0.99 -14.17 -10.49
N VAL A 33 -1.16 -15.41 -10.05
CA VAL A 33 -1.51 -15.71 -8.65
C VAL A 33 -0.20 -15.93 -7.86
N PRO A 34 0.09 -15.14 -6.81
CA PRO A 34 1.29 -15.34 -6.03
C PRO A 34 1.26 -16.71 -5.34
N MET A 35 2.43 -17.35 -5.21
CA MET A 35 2.54 -18.73 -4.73
C MET A 35 1.83 -18.98 -3.38
N GLY A 36 1.85 -18.00 -2.47
CA GLY A 36 1.21 -18.09 -1.17
C GLY A 36 -0.33 -18.00 -1.18
N LEU A 37 -0.95 -17.65 -2.31
CA LEU A 37 -2.41 -17.60 -2.49
C LEU A 37 -2.93 -18.71 -3.42
N ILE A 38 -2.05 -19.56 -3.95
CA ILE A 38 -2.44 -20.71 -4.74
C ILE A 38 -3.11 -21.72 -3.79
N LEU A 39 -4.41 -21.94 -4.00
CA LEU A 39 -5.17 -22.94 -3.26
C LEU A 39 -4.71 -24.32 -3.71
N LYS A 40 -4.27 -25.12 -2.74
CA LYS A 40 -3.86 -26.51 -2.95
C LYS A 40 -4.79 -27.38 -2.13
N ALA A 41 -5.66 -28.09 -2.82
CA ALA A 41 -6.54 -29.07 -2.21
C ALA A 41 -6.58 -30.30 -3.10
N SER A 42 -6.78 -31.47 -2.49
CA SER A 42 -7.01 -32.72 -3.19
C SER A 42 -8.47 -33.12 -2.98
N PRO A 43 -9.17 -33.58 -4.02
CA PRO A 43 -10.55 -34.00 -3.87
C PRO A 43 -10.61 -35.27 -3.02
N LEU A 44 -11.52 -35.28 -2.04
CA LEU A 44 -11.77 -36.39 -1.12
C LEU A 44 -12.69 -37.41 -1.79
N THR A 45 -12.13 -38.24 -2.66
CA THR A 45 -12.88 -39.30 -3.36
C THR A 45 -12.06 -40.59 -3.36
N THR A 46 -12.73 -41.73 -3.16
CA THR A 46 -12.13 -43.06 -3.30
C THR A 46 -11.97 -43.43 -4.78
N GLY A 47 -10.79 -43.92 -5.17
CA GLY A 47 -10.48 -44.39 -6.54
C GLY A 47 -9.49 -43.52 -7.31
N ALA A 48 -9.01 -44.06 -8.44
CA ALA A 48 -8.10 -43.35 -9.36
C ALA A 48 -8.84 -42.20 -10.07
N LYS A 49 -8.22 -41.02 -10.10
CA LYS A 49 -8.79 -39.82 -10.69
C LYS A 49 -8.36 -39.72 -12.15
N SER A 50 -9.32 -39.52 -13.05
CA SER A 50 -9.00 -39.28 -14.47
C SER A 50 -8.24 -37.95 -14.62
N ILE A 51 -7.38 -37.88 -15.64
CA ILE A 51 -6.62 -36.67 -15.99
C ILE A 51 -7.58 -35.48 -16.16
N ARG A 52 -8.66 -35.68 -16.95
CA ARG A 52 -9.69 -34.67 -17.19
C ARG A 52 -10.34 -34.13 -15.91
N PHE A 53 -10.55 -34.98 -14.90
CA PHE A 53 -11.10 -34.55 -13.62
C PHE A 53 -10.10 -33.69 -12.85
N MET A 54 -8.83 -34.11 -12.79
CA MET A 54 -7.77 -33.35 -12.13
C MET A 54 -7.54 -31.98 -12.78
N ASP A 55 -7.62 -31.89 -14.11
CA ASP A 55 -7.50 -30.61 -14.82
C ASP A 55 -8.62 -29.65 -14.44
N ARG A 56 -9.87 -30.13 -14.44
CA ARG A 56 -11.02 -29.31 -14.02
C ARG A 56 -10.93 -28.89 -12.56
N TRP A 57 -10.50 -29.80 -11.69
CA TRP A 57 -10.28 -29.51 -10.27
C TRP A 57 -9.24 -28.41 -10.07
N ASN A 58 -8.09 -28.52 -10.74
CA ASN A 58 -7.04 -27.51 -10.69
C ASN A 58 -7.52 -26.15 -11.24
N ASN A 59 -8.34 -26.16 -12.30
CA ASN A 59 -8.93 -24.93 -12.84
C ASN A 59 -9.89 -24.25 -11.85
N ILE A 60 -10.68 -25.02 -11.08
CA ILE A 60 -11.55 -24.49 -10.02
C ILE A 60 -10.72 -23.84 -8.91
N LEU A 61 -9.66 -24.52 -8.46
CA LEU A 61 -8.76 -23.99 -7.43
C LEU A 61 -8.07 -22.71 -7.90
N HIS A 62 -7.56 -22.70 -9.13
CA HIS A 62 -6.93 -21.52 -9.72
C HIS A 62 -7.91 -20.34 -9.83
N SER A 63 -9.11 -20.57 -10.36
CA SER A 63 -10.16 -19.55 -10.47
C SER A 63 -10.55 -18.99 -9.10
N SER A 64 -10.60 -19.84 -8.07
CA SER A 64 -10.90 -19.45 -6.71
C SER A 64 -9.76 -18.62 -6.09
N SER A 65 -8.50 -18.96 -6.37
CA SER A 65 -7.34 -18.16 -5.97
C SER A 65 -7.35 -16.76 -6.59
N VAL A 66 -7.72 -16.63 -7.86
CA VAL A 66 -7.86 -15.32 -8.52
C VAL A 66 -8.94 -14.49 -7.84
N LYS A 67 -10.14 -15.06 -7.60
CA LYS A 67 -11.22 -14.38 -6.88
C LYS A 67 -10.83 -13.96 -5.46
N LEU A 68 -10.09 -14.80 -4.74
CA LEU A 68 -9.57 -14.45 -3.43
C LEU A 68 -8.63 -13.24 -3.50
N MET A 69 -7.78 -13.18 -4.52
CA MET A 69 -6.88 -12.05 -4.74
C MET A 69 -7.65 -10.75 -5.02
N ASP A 70 -8.73 -10.79 -5.80
CA ASP A 70 -9.63 -9.65 -6.01
C ASP A 70 -10.26 -9.15 -4.70
N LEU A 71 -10.78 -10.07 -3.88
CA LEU A 71 -11.36 -9.74 -2.58
C LEU A 71 -10.34 -9.11 -1.63
N LEU A 72 -9.12 -9.67 -1.59
CA LEU A 72 -8.03 -9.11 -0.80
C LEU A 72 -7.63 -7.71 -1.28
N HIS A 73 -7.63 -7.47 -2.59
CA HIS A 73 -7.34 -6.16 -3.15
C HIS A 73 -8.41 -5.12 -2.76
N ALA A 74 -9.68 -5.49 -2.85
CA ALA A 74 -10.79 -4.62 -2.45
C ALA A 74 -10.72 -4.27 -0.94
N GLU A 75 -10.52 -5.27 -0.09
CA GLU A 75 -10.41 -5.08 1.37
C GLU A 75 -9.19 -4.21 1.73
N ALA A 76 -8.03 -4.49 1.14
CA ALA A 76 -6.82 -3.70 1.37
C ALA A 76 -6.99 -2.24 0.92
N SER A 77 -7.67 -2.00 -0.20
CA SER A 77 -7.96 -0.67 -0.72
C SER A 77 -8.91 0.10 0.21
N HIS A 78 -9.98 -0.54 0.67
CA HIS A 78 -10.91 0.04 1.64
C HIS A 78 -10.21 0.40 2.95
N LYS A 79 -9.37 -0.51 3.46
CA LYS A 79 -8.54 -0.27 4.65
C LYS A 79 -7.58 0.89 4.47
N HIS A 80 -6.95 1.02 3.31
CA HIS A 80 -6.07 2.13 3.00
C HIS A 80 -6.80 3.48 3.08
N LEU A 81 -8.00 3.57 2.51
CA LEU A 81 -8.84 4.78 2.57
C LEU A 81 -9.21 5.15 4.02
N ASN A 82 -9.58 4.18 4.85
CA ASN A 82 -9.93 4.43 6.25
C ASN A 82 -8.72 4.89 7.09
N LEU A 83 -7.53 4.34 6.81
CA LEU A 83 -6.29 4.81 7.41
C LEU A 83 -5.97 6.25 7.00
N GLN A 84 -6.14 6.60 5.72
CA GLN A 84 -5.95 7.97 5.23
C GLN A 84 -6.90 8.97 5.90
N ARG A 85 -8.19 8.62 6.03
CA ARG A 85 -9.18 9.45 6.75
C ARG A 85 -8.77 9.67 8.21
N SER A 86 -8.35 8.61 8.88
CA SER A 86 -7.89 8.67 10.28
C SER A 86 -6.64 9.54 10.42
N TYR A 87 -5.68 9.41 9.50
CA TYR A 87 -4.48 10.25 9.46
C TYR A 87 -4.83 11.72 9.27
N ASN A 88 -5.68 12.05 8.28
CA ASN A 88 -6.08 13.42 7.99
C ASN A 88 -6.77 14.08 9.20
N ASN A 89 -7.61 13.34 9.93
CA ASN A 89 -8.24 13.86 11.15
C ASN A 89 -7.19 14.24 12.21
N ILE A 90 -6.23 13.36 12.49
CA ILE A 90 -5.16 13.66 13.46
C ILE A 90 -4.25 14.79 12.97
N TYR A 91 -3.95 14.82 11.68
CA TYR A 91 -3.13 15.87 11.08
C TYR A 91 -3.80 17.24 11.20
N ASN A 92 -5.09 17.33 10.86
CA ASN A 92 -5.85 18.57 10.96
C ASN A 92 -5.91 19.08 12.42
N LYS A 93 -6.10 18.19 13.40
CA LYS A 93 -6.01 18.55 14.82
C LYS A 93 -4.63 19.08 15.19
N SER A 94 -3.57 18.42 14.73
CA SER A 94 -2.20 18.89 14.97
C SER A 94 -1.97 20.28 14.38
N CYS A 95 -2.54 20.60 13.22
CA CYS A 95 -2.45 21.93 12.62
C CYS A 95 -3.17 23.03 13.41
N GLN A 96 -4.14 22.68 14.24
CA GLN A 96 -4.87 23.61 15.10
C GLN A 96 -4.16 23.82 16.44
N GLU A 97 -3.52 22.77 16.96
CA GLU A 97 -2.95 22.75 18.32
C GLU A 97 -1.46 23.08 18.38
N LEU A 98 -0.71 22.88 17.30
CA LEU A 98 0.74 23.06 17.28
C LEU A 98 1.18 24.31 16.54
N SER A 99 2.31 24.87 16.95
CA SER A 99 2.96 25.96 16.23
C SER A 99 3.54 25.50 14.88
N GLY A 100 3.78 26.46 13.99
CA GLY A 100 4.37 26.17 12.68
C GLY A 100 5.71 25.43 12.73
N PRO A 101 6.68 25.84 13.57
CA PRO A 101 7.95 25.14 13.71
C PRO A 101 7.80 23.69 14.22
N GLU A 102 6.87 23.45 15.16
CA GLU A 102 6.61 22.09 15.68
C GLU A 102 6.04 21.16 14.59
N LEU A 103 5.09 21.68 13.79
CA LEU A 103 4.52 20.94 12.67
C LEU A 103 5.57 20.63 11.60
N LEU A 104 6.45 21.59 11.30
CA LEU A 104 7.53 21.40 10.33
C LEU A 104 8.47 20.27 10.79
N ASN A 105 8.93 20.33 12.04
CA ASN A 105 9.79 19.30 12.63
C ASN A 105 9.13 17.92 12.61
N ILE A 106 7.84 17.82 12.97
CA ILE A 106 7.09 16.56 12.87
C ILE A 106 7.06 16.04 11.43
N ASN A 107 6.78 16.90 10.45
CA ASN A 107 6.67 16.51 9.06
C ASN A 107 8.00 16.05 8.47
N GLU A 108 9.11 16.74 8.76
CA GLU A 108 10.45 16.36 8.34
C GLU A 108 10.83 14.98 8.88
N ARG A 109 10.63 14.76 10.19
CA ARG A 109 10.90 13.46 10.82
C ARG A 109 10.04 12.34 10.24
N LEU A 110 8.76 12.61 9.97
CA LEU A 110 7.88 11.62 9.31
C LEU A 110 8.36 11.32 7.90
N HIS A 111 8.75 12.33 7.13
CA HIS A 111 9.22 12.16 5.76
C HIS A 111 10.41 11.20 5.67
N ASP A 112 11.41 11.37 6.54
CA ASP A 112 12.59 10.50 6.53
C ASP A 112 12.26 9.05 6.92
N ILE A 113 11.43 8.88 7.96
CA ILE A 113 10.97 7.56 8.39
C ILE A 113 10.23 6.84 7.25
N LEU A 114 9.32 7.54 6.57
CA LEU A 114 8.52 6.95 5.49
C LEU A 114 9.38 6.66 4.26
N ARG A 115 10.37 7.51 3.95
CA ARG A 115 11.34 7.27 2.87
C ARG A 115 12.13 5.98 3.12
N ILE A 116 12.64 5.78 4.33
CA ILE A 116 13.38 4.57 4.72
C ILE A 116 12.48 3.34 4.62
N GLU A 117 11.27 3.40 5.17
CA GLU A 117 10.34 2.27 5.14
C GLU A 117 9.90 1.92 3.73
N SER A 118 9.60 2.92 2.90
CA SER A 118 9.22 2.71 1.49
C SER A 118 10.32 2.01 0.71
N ARG A 119 11.59 2.38 0.89
CA ARG A 119 12.73 1.70 0.24
C ARG A 119 12.86 0.24 0.68
N LYS A 120 12.67 -0.03 1.97
CA LYS A 120 12.71 -1.41 2.50
C LYS A 120 11.59 -2.26 1.91
N LEU A 121 10.38 -1.72 1.85
CA LEU A 121 9.23 -2.43 1.29
C LEU A 121 9.42 -2.68 -0.21
N HIS A 122 9.92 -1.70 -0.96
CA HIS A 122 10.20 -1.85 -2.38
C HIS A 122 11.23 -2.96 -2.66
N LYS A 123 12.30 -3.05 -1.87
CA LYS A 123 13.23 -4.19 -1.98
C LYS A 123 12.53 -5.54 -1.74
N LYS A 124 11.63 -5.61 -0.75
CA LYS A 124 10.82 -6.81 -0.50
C LYS A 124 9.84 -7.10 -1.65
N GLN A 125 9.32 -6.06 -2.30
CA GLN A 125 8.45 -6.17 -3.47
C GLN A 125 9.14 -6.90 -4.60
N ILE A 126 10.31 -6.39 -4.99
CA ILE A 126 11.11 -6.92 -6.10
C ILE A 126 11.40 -8.40 -5.82
N ASN A 127 11.91 -8.73 -4.64
CA ASN A 127 12.20 -10.12 -4.28
C ASN A 127 10.94 -11.02 -4.36
N LYS A 128 9.78 -10.50 -3.94
CA LYS A 128 8.52 -11.24 -4.01
C LYS A 128 8.09 -11.47 -5.47
N PHE A 129 8.13 -10.42 -6.27
CA PHE A 129 7.77 -10.43 -7.68
C PHE A 129 8.69 -11.35 -8.50
N THR A 130 10.00 -11.28 -8.29
CA THR A 130 10.96 -12.18 -8.94
C THR A 130 10.68 -13.64 -8.60
N ARG A 131 10.44 -13.96 -7.33
CA ARG A 131 10.09 -15.33 -6.90
C ARG A 131 8.80 -15.82 -7.55
N ASP A 132 7.81 -14.94 -7.67
CA ASP A 132 6.49 -15.28 -8.20
C ASP A 132 6.40 -15.14 -9.74
N GLY A 133 7.51 -14.83 -10.43
CA GLY A 133 7.58 -14.75 -11.90
C GLY A 133 6.96 -13.50 -12.53
N VAL A 134 6.79 -12.42 -11.76
CA VAL A 134 6.23 -11.14 -12.24
C VAL A 134 7.25 -10.40 -13.09
N LEU A 135 6.83 -9.91 -14.26
CA LEU A 135 7.67 -9.10 -15.15
C LEU A 135 7.85 -7.69 -14.57
N LEU A 136 9.10 -7.32 -14.28
CA LEU A 136 9.43 -6.08 -13.56
C LEU A 136 9.49 -4.82 -14.47
N ASP A 137 9.60 -4.99 -15.78
CA ASP A 137 9.67 -3.86 -16.74
C ASP A 137 8.39 -3.01 -16.73
N THR A 138 7.25 -3.61 -16.37
CA THR A 138 5.97 -2.90 -16.15
C THR A 138 5.88 -2.21 -14.79
N VAL A 139 6.60 -2.69 -13.78
CA VAL A 139 6.57 -2.17 -12.39
C VAL A 139 7.34 -0.86 -12.29
N ALA A 140 8.43 -0.71 -13.05
CA ALA A 140 9.25 0.50 -13.07
C ALA A 140 8.53 1.74 -13.65
N ARG A 141 7.58 1.55 -14.58
CA ARG A 141 6.85 2.65 -15.24
C ARG A 141 5.67 3.19 -14.42
N GLU A 142 4.98 2.36 -13.64
CA GLU A 142 3.92 2.83 -12.75
C GLU A 142 4.48 3.49 -11.47
N GLN A 143 5.69 3.13 -11.04
CA GLN A 143 6.24 3.60 -9.76
C GLN A 143 6.96 4.95 -9.82
N THR A 144 7.22 5.51 -11.01
CA THR A 144 7.51 6.94 -11.14
C THR A 144 6.32 7.81 -10.66
N THR A 145 5.13 7.20 -10.52
CA THR A 145 3.92 7.81 -9.94
C THR A 145 3.55 7.33 -8.53
N LEU A 146 4.38 6.49 -7.88
CA LEU A 146 4.43 6.42 -6.40
C LEU A 146 5.15 7.69 -5.88
N THR A 147 4.62 8.84 -6.32
CA THR A 147 4.81 10.13 -5.70
C THR A 147 4.41 9.99 -4.25
N LEU A 148 5.42 9.80 -3.41
CA LEU A 148 5.61 10.47 -2.14
C LEU A 148 4.42 11.40 -1.85
N ASN A 149 3.40 10.82 -1.23
CA ASN A 149 2.15 11.45 -0.81
C ASN A 149 1.75 12.73 -1.57
N ARG A 150 1.08 12.63 -2.73
CA ARG A 150 0.44 13.82 -3.31
C ARG A 150 -0.49 14.52 -2.31
N SER A 151 -1.12 13.82 -1.36
CA SER A 151 -1.96 14.41 -0.29
C SER A 151 -1.16 15.07 0.85
N ILE A 152 -0.12 14.43 1.39
CA ILE A 152 0.73 15.00 2.45
C ILE A 152 1.58 16.15 1.89
N ILE A 153 2.10 16.02 0.66
CA ILE A 153 2.85 17.09 -0.02
C ILE A 153 1.92 18.23 -0.47
N THR A 154 0.67 18.00 -0.89
CA THR A 154 -0.26 19.10 -1.18
C THR A 154 -0.69 19.83 0.09
N GLY A 155 -0.91 19.11 1.19
CA GLY A 155 -1.08 19.71 2.52
C GLY A 155 0.11 20.59 2.92
N ILE A 156 1.33 20.06 2.85
CA ILE A 156 2.59 20.78 3.13
C ILE A 156 2.80 21.99 2.19
N LYS A 157 2.57 21.82 0.88
CA LYS A 157 2.71 22.92 -0.10
C LYS A 157 1.64 24.01 0.10
N SER A 158 0.42 23.64 0.46
CA SER A 158 -0.66 24.60 0.73
C SER A 158 -0.40 25.41 2.00
N TRP A 159 0.10 24.77 3.06
CA TRP A 159 0.48 25.44 4.30
C TRP A 159 1.71 26.34 4.11
N ASN A 160 2.75 25.88 3.41
CA ASN A 160 3.92 26.72 3.08
C ASN A 160 3.56 27.94 2.23
N ARG A 161 2.61 27.83 1.30
CA ARG A 161 2.10 29.00 0.55
C ARG A 161 1.32 29.96 1.45
N ARG A 162 0.53 29.45 2.39
CA ARG A 162 -0.29 30.26 3.30
C ARG A 162 0.57 30.98 4.36
N PHE A 163 1.63 30.33 4.84
CA PHE A 163 2.62 30.90 5.76
C PHE A 163 3.50 31.97 5.08
N LYS A 164 4.03 31.70 3.87
CA LYS A 164 4.80 32.69 3.10
C LYS A 164 3.98 33.93 2.72
N ARG A 165 2.66 33.82 2.56
CA ARG A 165 1.77 34.97 2.34
C ARG A 165 1.53 35.79 3.61
N LYS A 166 1.44 35.17 4.78
CA LYS A 166 1.25 35.89 6.05
C LYS A 166 2.51 36.66 6.50
N ASN A 167 3.70 36.16 6.18
CA ASN A 167 4.97 36.82 6.54
C ASN A 167 5.53 37.77 5.45
N LYS A 168 4.79 38.02 4.38
CA LYS A 168 5.14 39.02 3.34
C LYS A 168 4.34 40.32 3.45
N VAL A 169 3.48 40.43 4.46
CA VAL A 169 2.60 41.59 4.73
C VAL A 169 2.94 42.21 6.09
N ALA A 170 4.21 42.09 6.52
CA ALA A 170 4.77 42.78 7.68
C ALA A 170 6.01 43.55 7.21
#